data_AF-A0A1C5WCY3-F1
#
_entry.id   AF-A0A1C5WCY3-F1
#
_cell.length_a   1.000
_cell.length_b   1.000
_cell.length_c   1.000
_cell.angle_alpha   90.00
_cell.angle_beta   90.00
_cell.angle_gamma   90.00
#
_symmetry.space_group_name_H-M   'P 1'
#
loop_
_entity.id
_entity.type
_entity.pdbx_description
1 polymer ?
#
loop_
_entity_poly.entity_id
_entity_poly.type
_entity_poly.pdbx_seq_one_letter_code
_entity_poly.pdbx_strand_id
1 'polypeptide(L)'
;MTREELHKASTEKMKYQLENLSDEQMKLIHTYCDNDLRELKKLCHKITRHKPDVFQKDLDDIYDNAIKVLLETVISYNSDSDAQFKTFLYSNLNRSFWEWSRDRHRGVRANVLVKNGKILYDEKQKRAIVIPDMSLDEIYDDEVSGHSKIKSNFDLDEKLDLKEEMIDEKKNKRVKKFLENISKKNRRVAEMIMDGRNVANITEVCGISYSQYRDAISEFRLYENISILLKDEEE
;
A
#
# COMPACT_ATOMS: atom_id res chain seq x y z
N MET A 1 -5.43 21.93 -21.39
CA MET A 1 -4.30 20.98 -21.23
C MET A 1 -4.46 20.31 -19.88
N THR A 2 -4.61 18.99 -19.84
CA THR A 2 -4.76 18.23 -18.60
C THR A 2 -3.41 18.15 -17.87
N ARG A 3 -3.45 17.79 -16.57
CA ARG A 3 -2.23 17.59 -15.77
C ARG A 3 -1.31 16.51 -16.37
N GLU A 4 -1.90 15.49 -16.98
CA GLU A 4 -1.19 14.40 -17.65
C GLU A 4 -0.50 14.89 -18.93
N GLU A 5 -1.18 15.70 -19.74
CA GLU A 5 -0.62 16.32 -20.94
C GLU A 5 0.56 17.24 -20.60
N LEU A 6 0.45 18.04 -19.54
CA LEU A 6 1.53 18.90 -19.05
C LEU A 6 2.75 18.09 -18.58
N HIS A 7 2.53 17.01 -17.82
CA HIS A 7 3.62 16.14 -17.37
C HIS A 7 4.33 15.50 -18.56
N LYS A 8 3.57 14.95 -19.51
CA LYS A 8 4.11 14.33 -20.72
C LYS A 8 4.95 15.31 -21.54
N ALA A 9 4.44 16.51 -21.79
CA ALA A 9 5.16 17.55 -22.53
C ALA A 9 6.47 17.96 -21.81
N SER A 10 6.45 18.04 -20.47
CA SER A 10 7.65 18.33 -19.68
C SER A 10 8.70 17.21 -19.80
N THR A 11 8.28 15.94 -19.72
CA THR A 11 9.16 14.78 -19.87
C THR A 11 9.77 14.72 -21.27
N GLU A 12 8.97 14.93 -22.32
CA GLU A 12 9.44 14.94 -23.71
C GLU A 12 10.45 16.08 -23.95
N LYS A 13 10.18 17.27 -23.42
CA LYS A 13 11.12 18.40 -23.48
C LYS A 13 12.46 18.06 -22.82
N MET A 14 12.42 17.47 -21.63
CA MET A 14 13.64 17.08 -20.91
C MET A 14 14.44 16.02 -21.68
N LYS A 15 13.75 15.04 -22.26
CA LYS A 15 14.39 14.01 -23.11
C LYS A 15 15.10 14.63 -24.32
N TYR A 16 14.44 15.54 -25.02
CA TYR A 16 15.05 16.25 -26.15
C TYR A 16 16.31 17.03 -25.73
N GLN A 17 16.28 17.70 -24.57
CA GLN A 17 17.44 18.43 -24.07
C GLN A 17 18.61 17.50 -23.70
N LEU A 18 18.32 16.31 -23.16
CA LEU A 18 19.34 15.29 -22.87
C LEU A 18 19.95 14.68 -24.13
N GLU A 19 19.19 14.57 -25.21
CA GLU A 19 19.70 14.11 -26.51
C GLU A 19 20.59 15.16 -27.21
N ASN A 20 20.50 16.44 -26.81
CA ASN A 20 21.18 17.57 -27.44
C ASN A 20 22.06 18.36 -26.45
N LEU A 21 22.82 17.65 -25.62
CA LEU A 21 23.74 18.25 -24.66
C LEU A 21 24.98 18.84 -25.35
N SER A 22 25.48 19.96 -24.81
CA SER A 22 26.78 20.50 -25.24
C SER A 22 27.95 19.65 -24.72
N ASP A 23 29.12 19.79 -25.34
CA ASP A 23 30.34 19.11 -24.88
C ASP A 23 30.69 19.46 -23.41
N GLU A 24 30.41 20.69 -22.99
CA GLU A 24 30.64 21.14 -21.61
C GLU A 24 29.68 20.45 -20.64
N GLN A 25 28.39 20.34 -21.01
CA GLN A 25 27.40 19.61 -20.24
C GLN A 25 27.75 18.12 -20.14
N MET A 26 28.22 17.52 -21.23
CA MET A 26 28.66 16.14 -21.25
C MET A 26 29.88 15.92 -20.34
N LYS A 27 30.85 16.84 -20.33
CA LYS A 27 31.99 16.81 -19.39
C LYS A 27 31.54 16.87 -17.93
N LEU A 28 30.51 17.67 -17.61
CA LEU A 28 29.95 17.70 -16.26
C LEU A 28 29.36 16.35 -15.88
N ILE A 29 28.60 15.71 -16.77
CA ILE A 29 28.05 14.37 -16.51
C ILE A 29 29.17 13.37 -16.24
N HIS A 30 30.18 13.28 -17.12
CA HIS A 30 31.33 12.38 -16.93
C HIS A 30 32.06 12.62 -15.61
N THR A 31 32.26 13.88 -15.23
CA THR A 31 32.91 14.23 -13.96
C THR A 31 32.24 13.59 -12.73
N TYR A 32 30.90 13.47 -12.75
CA TYR A 32 30.14 12.93 -11.62
C TYR A 32 29.74 11.46 -11.77
N CYS A 33 29.62 10.95 -13.01
CA CYS A 33 29.18 9.59 -13.28
C CYS A 33 30.33 8.58 -13.44
N ASP A 34 31.52 9.03 -13.85
CA ASP A 34 32.66 8.13 -14.06
C ASP A 34 33.16 7.54 -12.73
N ASN A 35 33.94 6.46 -12.83
CA ASN A 35 34.51 5.74 -11.68
C ASN A 35 33.45 5.29 -10.67
N ASP A 36 32.38 4.65 -11.15
CA ASP A 36 31.28 4.16 -10.30
C ASP A 36 30.66 5.31 -9.47
N LEU A 37 30.37 6.43 -10.14
CA LEU A 37 29.71 7.60 -9.55
C LEU A 37 30.49 8.23 -8.38
N ARG A 38 31.81 8.04 -8.30
CA ARG A 38 32.61 8.38 -7.09
C ARG A 38 32.38 9.79 -6.59
N GLU A 39 32.37 10.80 -7.46
CA GLU A 39 32.18 12.19 -7.06
C GLU A 39 30.73 12.48 -6.66
N LEU A 40 29.75 11.88 -7.33
CA LEU A 40 28.34 12.00 -6.95
C LEU A 40 28.08 11.34 -5.60
N LYS A 41 28.55 10.10 -5.40
CA LYS A 41 28.46 9.37 -4.11
C LYS A 41 29.09 10.15 -2.97
N LYS A 42 30.22 10.85 -3.19
CA LYS A 42 30.83 11.75 -2.19
C LYS A 42 29.90 12.90 -1.78
N LEU A 43 29.18 13.52 -2.73
CA LEU A 43 28.22 14.58 -2.42
C LEU A 43 27.01 14.03 -1.64
N CYS A 44 26.44 12.91 -2.10
CA CYS A 44 25.35 12.23 -1.41
C CYS A 44 25.74 11.85 0.02
N HIS A 45 26.92 11.26 0.21
CA HIS A 45 27.40 10.88 1.54
C HIS A 45 27.54 12.09 2.49
N LYS A 46 27.96 13.26 1.99
CA LYS A 46 28.00 14.48 2.80
C LYS A 46 26.61 14.91 3.27
N ILE A 47 25.58 14.72 2.44
CA ILE A 47 24.19 15.05 2.76
C ILE A 47 23.61 14.03 3.77
N THR A 48 23.92 12.74 3.60
CA THR A 48 23.29 11.66 4.37
C THR A 48 24.03 11.26 5.64
N ARG A 49 25.34 11.52 5.77
CA ARG A 49 26.18 11.10 6.92
C ARG A 49 25.61 11.42 8.30
N HIS A 50 24.87 12.51 8.43
CA HIS A 50 24.32 12.97 9.72
C HIS A 50 22.84 12.60 9.90
N LYS A 51 22.34 11.68 9.09
CA LYS A 51 20.94 11.26 9.05
C LYS A 51 20.82 9.84 9.60
N PRO A 52 20.35 9.67 10.85
CA PRO A 52 20.24 8.35 11.49
C PRO A 52 19.16 7.48 10.86
N ASP A 53 18.30 8.08 10.04
CA ASP A 53 17.16 7.47 9.34
C ASP A 53 17.48 7.01 7.90
N VAL A 54 18.75 7.07 7.49
CA VAL A 54 19.22 6.56 6.21
C VAL A 54 19.94 5.24 6.43
N PHE A 55 19.37 4.15 5.90
CA PHE A 55 19.93 2.82 6.02
C PHE A 55 20.73 2.44 4.77
N GLN A 56 21.57 1.40 4.89
CA GLN A 56 22.36 0.91 3.74
C GLN A 56 21.48 0.52 2.55
N LYS A 57 20.32 -0.09 2.82
CA LYS A 57 19.33 -0.46 1.79
C LYS A 57 18.78 0.73 1.00
N ASP A 58 18.93 1.95 1.52
CA ASP A 58 18.40 3.17 0.88
C ASP A 58 19.42 3.83 -0.05
N LEU A 59 20.69 3.40 -0.02
CA LEU A 59 21.76 4.07 -0.75
C LEU A 59 21.58 3.98 -2.26
N ASP A 60 21.13 2.83 -2.78
CA ASP A 60 20.91 2.65 -4.21
C ASP A 60 19.80 3.58 -4.71
N ASP A 61 18.65 3.63 -4.02
CA ASP A 61 17.56 4.58 -4.31
C ASP A 61 18.03 6.04 -4.27
N ILE A 62 18.88 6.39 -3.29
CA ILE A 62 19.44 7.73 -3.14
C ILE A 62 20.36 8.05 -4.32
N TYR A 63 21.18 7.11 -4.78
CA TYR A 63 22.08 7.30 -5.90
C TYR A 63 21.33 7.41 -7.23
N ASP A 64 20.31 6.59 -7.45
CA ASP A 64 19.45 6.67 -8.63
C ASP A 64 18.77 8.03 -8.74
N ASN A 65 18.20 8.51 -7.63
CA ASN A 65 17.61 9.84 -7.58
C ASN A 65 18.67 10.95 -7.74
N ALA A 66 19.88 10.77 -7.22
CA ALA A 66 20.97 11.73 -7.39
C ALA A 66 21.42 11.86 -8.85
N ILE A 67 21.46 10.75 -9.62
CA ILE A 67 21.75 10.78 -11.06
C ILE A 67 20.68 11.60 -11.78
N LYS A 68 19.40 11.37 -11.47
CA LYS A 68 18.31 12.18 -12.03
C LYS A 68 18.52 13.67 -11.74
N VAL A 69 18.76 14.03 -10.49
CA VAL A 69 19.00 15.43 -10.08
C VAL A 69 20.22 16.03 -10.78
N LEU A 70 21.29 15.25 -10.97
CA LEU A 70 22.47 15.67 -11.74
C LEU A 70 22.06 16.05 -13.17
N LEU A 71 21.33 15.18 -13.87
CA LEU A 71 20.88 15.42 -15.24
C LEU A 71 19.99 16.68 -15.34
N GLU A 72 19.03 16.83 -14.42
CA GLU A 72 18.18 18.04 -14.34
C GLU A 72 19.01 19.31 -14.07
N THR A 73 20.03 19.19 -13.22
CA THR A 73 20.93 20.29 -12.88
C THR A 73 21.82 20.68 -14.06
N VAL A 74 22.34 19.72 -14.84
CA VAL A 74 23.14 19.99 -16.04
C VAL A 74 22.36 20.78 -17.09
N ILE A 75 21.07 20.46 -17.27
CA ILE A 75 20.20 21.17 -18.22
C ILE A 75 19.83 22.57 -17.72
N SER A 76 19.58 22.72 -16.42
CA SER A 76 19.08 23.97 -15.83
C SER A 76 20.16 24.93 -15.34
N TYR A 77 21.42 24.49 -15.30
CA TYR A 77 22.53 25.31 -14.83
C TYR A 77 22.82 26.45 -15.81
N ASN A 78 22.94 27.66 -15.27
CA ASN A 78 23.38 28.84 -16.00
C ASN A 78 24.83 29.14 -15.65
N SER A 79 25.72 29.06 -16.65
CA SER A 79 27.16 29.37 -16.52
C SER A 79 27.43 30.83 -16.17
N ASP A 80 26.52 31.73 -16.49
CA ASP A 80 26.65 33.17 -16.19
C ASP A 80 26.32 33.50 -14.74
N SER A 81 25.92 32.50 -13.94
CA SER A 81 25.66 32.68 -12.51
C SER A 81 26.96 32.69 -11.70
N ASP A 82 26.99 33.47 -10.63
CA ASP A 82 28.14 33.54 -9.70
C ASP A 82 28.42 32.22 -8.95
N ALA A 83 27.53 31.23 -9.04
CA ALA A 83 27.63 29.98 -8.32
C ALA A 83 28.33 28.91 -9.18
N GLN A 84 29.35 28.27 -8.61
CA GLN A 84 29.97 27.08 -9.21
C GLN A 84 28.96 25.94 -9.35
N PHE A 85 29.04 25.17 -10.45
CA PHE A 85 28.17 24.03 -10.73
C PHE A 85 28.05 23.07 -9.54
N LYS A 86 29.18 22.73 -8.90
CA LYS A 86 29.21 21.84 -7.73
C LYS A 86 28.35 22.36 -6.58
N THR A 87 28.35 23.66 -6.33
CA THR A 87 27.54 24.31 -5.28
C THR A 87 26.06 24.27 -5.65
N PHE A 88 25.74 24.53 -6.91
CA PHE A 88 24.38 24.45 -7.42
C PHE A 88 23.81 23.02 -7.35
N LEU A 89 24.59 22.03 -7.81
CA LEU A 89 24.27 20.62 -7.71
C LEU A 89 24.06 20.18 -6.26
N TYR A 90 24.98 20.54 -5.36
CA TYR A 90 24.84 20.19 -3.94
C TYR A 90 23.54 20.74 -3.33
N SER A 91 23.16 21.97 -3.69
CA SER A 91 21.89 22.57 -3.25
C SER A 91 20.67 21.79 -3.75
N ASN A 92 20.65 21.42 -5.03
CA ASN A 92 19.56 20.64 -5.62
C ASN A 92 19.48 19.23 -5.03
N LEU A 93 20.62 18.55 -4.87
CA LEU A 93 20.70 17.24 -4.20
C LEU A 93 20.16 17.31 -2.77
N ASN A 94 20.53 18.34 -2.01
CA ASN A 94 20.08 18.49 -0.63
C ASN A 94 18.55 18.71 -0.54
N ARG A 95 17.96 19.48 -1.47
CA ARG A 95 16.50 19.64 -1.57
C ARG A 95 15.81 18.34 -1.93
N SER A 96 16.29 17.66 -2.97
CA SER A 96 15.73 16.38 -3.43
C SER A 96 15.80 15.31 -2.33
N PHE A 97 16.93 15.22 -1.61
CA PHE A 97 17.07 14.34 -0.46
C PHE A 97 16.09 14.69 0.66
N TRP A 98 15.89 15.99 0.95
CA TRP A 98 14.92 16.40 1.97
C TRP A 98 13.50 15.99 1.61
N GLU A 99 13.11 16.13 0.34
CA GLU A 99 11.80 15.67 -0.15
C GLU A 99 11.64 14.16 -0.04
N TRP A 100 12.64 13.40 -0.52
CA TRP A 100 12.70 11.94 -0.40
C TRP A 100 12.55 11.48 1.06
N SER A 101 13.36 12.06 1.96
CA SER A 101 13.36 11.72 3.38
C SER A 101 12.02 12.08 4.03
N ARG A 102 11.47 13.27 3.74
CA ARG A 102 10.15 13.69 4.25
C ARG A 102 9.03 12.75 3.82
N ASP A 103 8.98 12.37 2.55
CA ASP A 103 7.85 11.64 1.98
C ASP A 103 7.81 10.17 2.39
N ARG A 104 8.99 9.58 2.62
CA ARG A 104 9.14 8.23 3.19
C ARG A 104 8.69 8.14 4.64
N HIS A 105 8.93 9.19 5.45
CA HIS A 105 8.61 9.22 6.88
C HIS A 105 7.14 9.57 7.20
N ARG A 106 6.27 9.66 6.20
CA ARG A 106 4.83 9.89 6.45
C ARG A 106 4.22 8.61 7.00
N GLY A 107 3.52 8.68 8.13
CA GLY A 107 3.06 7.50 8.90
C GLY A 107 2.12 6.52 8.19
N VAL A 108 1.63 6.85 6.99
CA VAL A 108 0.86 5.90 6.14
C VAL A 108 1.79 5.03 5.28
N ARG A 109 3.05 5.45 5.08
CA ARG A 109 4.03 4.85 4.17
C ARG A 109 5.22 4.18 4.87
N ALA A 110 5.32 4.34 6.18
CA ALA A 110 6.40 3.75 6.98
C ALA A 110 5.85 3.16 8.27
N ASN A 111 6.46 2.06 8.70
CA ASN A 111 6.26 1.50 10.02
C ASN A 111 6.87 2.47 11.05
N VAL A 112 6.02 3.24 11.72
CA VAL A 112 6.42 4.22 12.74
C VAL A 112 6.18 3.66 14.13
N LEU A 113 7.00 4.06 15.09
CA LEU A 113 6.83 3.67 16.48
C LEU A 113 5.59 4.36 17.06
N VAL A 114 4.64 3.54 17.53
CA VAL A 114 3.39 4.00 18.16
C VAL A 114 3.35 3.51 19.60
N LYS A 115 3.06 4.42 20.53
CA LYS A 115 2.83 4.10 21.95
C LYS A 115 1.49 4.66 22.37
N ASN A 116 0.61 3.81 22.92
CA ASN A 116 -0.76 4.18 23.33
C ASN A 116 -1.57 4.89 22.22
N GLY A 117 -1.45 4.41 20.97
CA GLY A 117 -2.14 4.98 19.81
C GLY A 117 -1.58 6.32 19.29
N LYS A 118 -0.47 6.82 19.84
CA LYS A 118 0.21 8.04 19.38
C LYS A 118 1.56 7.73 18.76
N ILE A 119 1.84 8.34 17.60
CA ILE A 119 3.15 8.27 16.94
C ILE A 119 4.17 8.98 17.82
N LEU A 120 5.31 8.33 18.05
CA LEU A 120 6.45 8.91 18.75
C LEU A 120 7.36 9.65 17.76
N TYR A 121 7.89 10.78 18.21
CA TYR A 121 8.77 11.64 17.44
C TYR A 121 10.14 11.73 18.10
N ASP A 122 11.19 11.75 17.29
CA ASP A 122 12.53 12.13 17.71
C ASP A 122 12.52 13.62 18.08
N GLU A 123 12.84 13.94 19.33
CA GLU A 123 12.83 15.31 19.86
C GLU A 123 13.83 16.25 19.17
N LYS A 124 14.97 15.72 18.69
CA LYS A 124 16.00 16.51 18.01
C LYS A 124 15.60 16.82 16.58
N GLN A 125 14.98 15.86 15.89
CA GLN A 125 14.66 16.00 14.46
C GLN A 125 13.22 16.44 14.19
N LYS A 126 12.35 16.37 15.21
CA LYS A 126 10.89 16.58 15.08
C LYS A 126 10.27 15.71 14.00
N ARG A 127 10.73 14.46 13.89
CA ARG A 127 10.31 13.46 12.88
C ARG A 127 9.83 12.19 13.57
N ALA A 128 8.89 11.49 12.94
CA ALA A 128 8.42 10.21 13.45
C ALA A 128 9.58 9.20 13.50
N ILE A 129 9.64 8.40 14.57
CA ILE A 129 10.65 7.35 14.71
C ILE A 129 10.24 6.19 13.81
N VAL A 130 11.00 5.91 12.75
CA VAL A 130 10.76 4.80 11.81
C VAL A 130 11.42 3.53 12.34
N ILE A 131 10.66 2.45 12.31
CA ILE A 131 11.14 1.10 12.61
C ILE A 131 11.62 0.50 11.29
N PRO A 132 12.90 0.15 11.15
CA PRO A 132 13.40 -0.47 9.93
C PRO A 132 12.76 -1.84 9.75
N ASP A 133 12.44 -2.19 8.50
CA ASP A 133 12.00 -3.54 8.17
C ASP A 133 13.13 -4.53 8.44
N MET A 134 12.74 -5.68 8.97
CA MET A 134 13.61 -6.82 9.26
C MET A 134 13.37 -7.90 8.22
N SER A 135 14.44 -8.56 7.78
CA SER A 135 14.29 -9.65 6.82
C SER A 135 13.68 -10.88 7.50
N LEU A 136 12.67 -11.45 6.87
CA LEU A 136 12.05 -12.68 7.33
C LEU A 136 13.01 -13.89 7.29
N ASP A 137 14.04 -13.82 6.44
CA ASP A 137 15.04 -14.87 6.25
C ASP A 137 16.30 -14.64 7.09
N GLU A 138 16.38 -13.52 7.80
CA GLU A 138 17.49 -13.27 8.71
C GLU A 138 17.39 -14.20 9.93
N ILE A 139 18.53 -14.77 10.29
CA ILE A 139 18.67 -15.73 11.39
C ILE A 139 18.92 -14.92 12.64
N TYR A 140 17.95 -14.93 13.57
CA TYR A 140 18.01 -14.12 14.78
C TYR A 140 18.43 -14.92 16.02
N ASP A 141 18.28 -16.25 16.02
CA ASP A 141 18.57 -17.12 17.17
C ASP A 141 18.66 -18.58 16.73
N ASP A 142 19.67 -19.32 17.19
CA ASP A 142 19.85 -20.79 17.04
C ASP A 142 19.38 -21.39 15.70
N GLU A 143 19.83 -20.82 14.57
CA GLU A 143 19.56 -21.33 13.21
C GLU A 143 18.09 -21.23 12.72
N VAL A 144 17.23 -20.53 13.46
CA VAL A 144 15.80 -20.40 13.14
C VAL A 144 15.51 -19.00 12.58
N SER A 145 15.01 -18.95 11.35
CA SER A 145 14.66 -17.72 10.63
C SER A 145 13.48 -16.98 11.27
N GLY A 146 13.41 -15.66 11.08
CA GLY A 146 12.29 -14.84 11.56
C GLY A 146 10.92 -15.32 11.09
N HIS A 147 10.78 -15.79 9.84
CA HIS A 147 9.50 -16.23 9.29
C HIS A 147 8.89 -17.42 10.05
N SER A 148 9.71 -18.31 10.58
CA SER A 148 9.24 -19.50 11.29
C SER A 148 8.65 -19.20 12.67
N LYS A 149 8.97 -18.03 13.25
CA LYS A 149 8.48 -17.60 14.57
C LYS A 149 7.23 -16.72 14.50
N ILE A 150 6.90 -16.16 13.34
CA ILE A 150 5.73 -15.29 13.17
C ILE A 150 4.50 -16.13 12.84
N LYS A 151 3.59 -16.26 13.81
CA LYS A 151 2.30 -16.91 13.59
C LYS A 151 1.39 -16.02 12.74
N SER A 152 0.77 -16.58 11.70
CA SER A 152 -0.31 -15.92 10.96
C SER A 152 -1.46 -15.55 11.91
N ASN A 153 -1.96 -14.32 11.81
CA ASN A 153 -3.20 -13.91 12.46
C ASN A 153 -4.45 -14.35 11.69
N PHE A 154 -4.27 -14.91 10.50
CA PHE A 154 -5.31 -15.49 9.67
C PHE A 154 -5.32 -17.00 9.90
N ASP A 155 -6.35 -17.48 10.61
CA ASP A 155 -6.63 -18.90 10.82
C ASP A 155 -7.64 -19.36 9.76
N LEU A 156 -7.17 -20.21 8.84
CA LEU A 156 -8.01 -20.73 7.76
C LEU A 156 -9.12 -21.65 8.29
N ASP A 157 -8.86 -22.37 9.38
CA ASP A 157 -9.81 -23.32 9.98
C ASP A 157 -10.93 -22.58 10.72
N GLU A 158 -10.61 -21.43 11.32
CA GLU A 158 -11.62 -20.50 11.86
C GLU A 158 -12.42 -19.86 10.73
N LYS A 159 -11.78 -19.49 9.61
CA LYS A 159 -12.47 -18.77 8.53
C LYS A 159 -13.32 -19.66 7.63
N LEU A 160 -12.93 -20.92 7.47
CA LEU A 160 -13.68 -21.93 6.74
C LEU A 160 -14.66 -22.67 7.65
N ASP A 161 -14.80 -22.26 8.91
CA ASP A 161 -15.68 -22.90 9.90
C ASP A 161 -15.43 -24.43 9.99
N LEU A 162 -14.20 -24.89 9.72
CA LEU A 162 -13.84 -26.30 9.77
C LEU A 162 -13.80 -26.83 11.22
N LYS A 163 -13.59 -25.92 12.19
CA LYS A 163 -13.84 -26.20 13.62
C LYS A 163 -15.33 -26.24 13.95
N GLU A 164 -16.17 -25.64 13.10
CA GLU A 164 -17.62 -25.52 13.24
C GLU A 164 -18.41 -26.61 12.48
N GLU A 165 -17.76 -27.49 11.71
CA GLU A 165 -18.41 -28.68 11.14
C GLU A 165 -19.05 -29.57 12.24
N MET A 166 -18.55 -29.47 13.48
CA MET A 166 -19.15 -30.12 14.66
C MET A 166 -20.18 -29.24 15.41
N ILE A 167 -20.27 -27.94 15.14
CA ILE A 167 -21.05 -26.99 15.96
C ILE A 167 -22.48 -26.78 15.47
N ASP A 168 -22.89 -27.13 14.24
CA ASP A 168 -24.31 -27.44 14.08
C ASP A 168 -24.74 -28.11 12.76
N GLU A 169 -24.69 -29.45 12.74
CA GLU A 169 -25.60 -30.19 11.87
C GLU A 169 -27.06 -29.71 12.04
N LYS A 170 -27.48 -29.25 13.25
CA LYS A 170 -28.86 -28.80 13.48
C LYS A 170 -29.12 -27.40 12.90
N LYS A 171 -28.21 -26.41 12.94
CA LYS A 171 -28.40 -25.13 12.20
C LYS A 171 -28.46 -25.37 10.70
N ASN A 172 -27.59 -26.21 10.16
CA ASN A 172 -27.65 -26.58 8.74
C ASN A 172 -28.96 -27.31 8.40
N LYS A 173 -29.48 -28.17 9.29
CA LYS A 173 -30.82 -28.79 9.14
C LYS A 173 -31.96 -27.78 9.24
N ARG A 174 -31.91 -26.81 10.17
CA ARG A 174 -32.93 -25.74 10.32
C ARG A 174 -32.98 -24.81 9.11
N VAL A 175 -31.82 -24.38 8.60
CA VAL A 175 -31.72 -23.57 7.38
C VAL A 175 -32.25 -24.33 6.17
N LYS A 176 -31.93 -25.63 6.04
CA LYS A 176 -32.49 -26.49 4.98
C LYS A 176 -34.02 -26.62 5.11
N LYS A 177 -34.56 -26.91 6.30
CA LYS A 177 -36.01 -26.97 6.56
C LYS A 177 -36.70 -25.63 6.23
N PHE A 178 -36.09 -24.50 6.60
CA PHE A 178 -36.59 -23.16 6.28
C PHE A 178 -36.64 -22.94 4.76
N LEU A 179 -35.56 -23.24 4.04
CA LEU A 179 -35.51 -23.14 2.59
C LEU A 179 -36.53 -24.06 1.91
N GLU A 180 -36.78 -25.24 2.47
CA GLU A 180 -37.80 -26.16 1.97
C GLU A 180 -39.22 -25.63 2.17
N ASN A 181 -39.49 -24.93 3.28
CA ASN A 181 -40.82 -24.42 3.63
C ASN A 181 -41.23 -23.15 2.87
N ILE A 182 -40.27 -22.38 2.37
CA ILE A 182 -40.57 -21.18 1.54
C ILE A 182 -40.77 -21.55 0.07
N SER A 183 -41.51 -20.69 -0.63
CA SER A 183 -41.79 -20.84 -2.05
C SER A 183 -40.51 -20.96 -2.89
N LYS A 184 -40.53 -21.84 -3.90
CA LYS A 184 -39.37 -22.08 -4.80
C LYS A 184 -38.85 -20.80 -5.45
N LYS A 185 -39.73 -19.83 -5.71
CA LYS A 185 -39.38 -18.52 -6.29
C LYS A 185 -38.59 -17.64 -5.30
N ASN A 186 -38.90 -17.73 -4.01
CA ASN A 186 -38.29 -16.89 -2.98
C ASN A 186 -37.05 -17.53 -2.34
N ARG A 187 -36.79 -18.83 -2.54
CA ARG A 187 -35.54 -19.50 -2.13
C ARG A 187 -34.29 -18.79 -2.64
N ARG A 188 -34.29 -18.40 -3.92
CA ARG A 188 -33.15 -17.70 -4.53
C ARG A 188 -32.88 -16.34 -3.89
N VAL A 189 -33.94 -15.66 -3.44
CA VAL A 189 -33.85 -14.41 -2.69
C VAL A 189 -33.25 -14.66 -1.30
N ALA A 190 -33.68 -15.71 -0.61
CA ALA A 190 -33.14 -16.09 0.69
C ALA A 190 -31.64 -16.46 0.62
N GLU A 191 -31.23 -17.25 -0.38
CA GLU A 191 -29.81 -17.58 -0.64
C GLU A 191 -28.95 -16.33 -0.81
N MET A 192 -29.39 -15.37 -1.63
CA MET A 192 -28.60 -14.15 -1.84
C MET A 192 -28.56 -13.23 -0.61
N ILE A 193 -29.58 -13.27 0.25
CA ILE A 193 -29.53 -12.57 1.55
C ILE A 193 -28.49 -13.23 2.47
N MET A 194 -28.42 -14.56 2.50
CA MET A 194 -27.42 -15.30 3.27
C MET A 194 -25.99 -15.00 2.77
N ASP A 195 -25.81 -14.82 1.47
CA ASP A 195 -24.53 -14.39 0.86
C ASP A 195 -24.19 -12.90 1.10
N GLY A 196 -24.99 -12.18 1.92
CA GLY A 196 -24.77 -10.78 2.27
C GLY A 196 -24.97 -9.79 1.11
N ARG A 197 -25.70 -10.17 0.06
CA ARG A 197 -25.96 -9.28 -1.09
C ARG A 197 -26.94 -8.16 -0.70
N ASN A 198 -26.74 -6.98 -1.28
CA ASN A 198 -27.67 -5.87 -1.11
C ASN A 198 -28.94 -6.04 -1.96
N VAL A 199 -30.00 -5.29 -1.64
CA VAL A 199 -31.31 -5.42 -2.28
C VAL A 199 -31.26 -5.14 -3.79
N ALA A 200 -30.47 -4.15 -4.23
CA ALA A 200 -30.35 -3.78 -5.64
C ALA A 200 -29.78 -4.94 -6.47
N ASN A 201 -28.69 -5.54 -5.99
CA ASN A 201 -28.06 -6.71 -6.60
C ASN A 201 -29.02 -7.91 -6.61
N ILE A 202 -29.80 -8.09 -5.53
CA ILE A 202 -30.79 -9.17 -5.45
C ILE A 202 -31.88 -9.00 -6.50
N THR A 203 -32.45 -7.80 -6.64
CA THR A 203 -33.52 -7.52 -7.61
C THR A 203 -33.05 -7.70 -9.06
N GLU A 204 -31.81 -7.30 -9.35
CA GLU A 204 -31.20 -7.44 -10.67
C GLU A 204 -30.93 -8.91 -11.01
N VAL A 205 -30.27 -9.65 -10.12
CA VAL A 205 -29.86 -11.05 -10.36
C VAL A 205 -31.05 -12.01 -10.34
N CYS A 206 -32.04 -11.79 -9.48
CA CYS A 206 -33.28 -12.58 -9.48
C CYS A 206 -34.26 -12.17 -10.58
N GLY A 207 -34.04 -11.03 -11.26
CA GLY A 207 -35.00 -10.50 -12.24
C GLY A 207 -36.37 -10.18 -11.64
N ILE A 208 -36.41 -9.70 -10.39
CA ILE A 208 -37.64 -9.39 -9.66
C ILE A 208 -37.73 -7.89 -9.36
N SER A 209 -38.96 -7.38 -9.26
CA SER A 209 -39.18 -6.01 -8.80
C SER A 209 -38.96 -5.88 -7.30
N TYR A 210 -38.76 -4.64 -6.84
CA TYR A 210 -38.66 -4.34 -5.41
C TYR A 210 -39.93 -4.73 -4.62
N SER A 211 -41.11 -4.67 -5.24
CA SER A 211 -42.35 -5.15 -4.62
C SER A 211 -42.30 -6.66 -4.36
N GLN A 212 -41.89 -7.43 -5.37
CA GLN A 212 -41.76 -8.88 -5.26
C GLN A 212 -40.68 -9.28 -4.25
N TYR A 213 -39.60 -8.50 -4.15
CA TYR A 213 -38.62 -8.66 -3.07
C TYR A 213 -39.26 -8.46 -1.69
N ARG A 214 -40.08 -7.42 -1.50
CA ARG A 214 -40.80 -7.21 -0.22
C ARG A 214 -41.79 -8.33 0.08
N ASP A 215 -42.46 -8.86 -0.94
CA ASP A 215 -43.35 -10.00 -0.78
C ASP A 215 -42.58 -11.25 -0.31
N ALA A 216 -41.38 -11.48 -0.86
CA ALA A 216 -40.49 -12.54 -0.39
C ALA A 216 -40.05 -12.35 1.06
N ILE A 217 -39.65 -11.13 1.46
CA ILE A 217 -39.33 -10.82 2.86
C ILE A 217 -40.54 -11.04 3.78
N SER A 218 -41.75 -10.78 3.29
CA SER A 218 -42.98 -10.97 4.07
C SER A 218 -43.27 -12.45 4.28
N GLU A 219 -43.04 -13.29 3.26
CA GLU A 219 -43.09 -14.76 3.40
C GLU A 219 -42.06 -15.25 4.44
N PHE A 220 -40.82 -14.76 4.40
CA PHE A 220 -39.79 -15.16 5.35
C PHE A 220 -40.15 -14.80 6.80
N ARG A 221 -40.92 -13.73 6.99
CA ARG A 221 -41.36 -13.24 8.30
C ARG A 221 -42.62 -13.91 8.83
N LEU A 222 -43.24 -14.82 8.07
CA LEU A 222 -44.36 -15.59 8.58
C LEU A 222 -43.92 -16.41 9.79
N TYR A 223 -44.79 -16.49 10.79
CA TYR A 223 -44.48 -17.18 12.04
C TYR A 223 -44.06 -18.63 11.82
N GLU A 224 -44.71 -19.33 10.88
CA GLU A 224 -44.34 -20.70 10.48
C GLU A 224 -42.88 -20.81 10.04
N ASN A 225 -42.38 -19.83 9.28
CA ASN A 225 -41.02 -19.81 8.76
C ASN A 225 -39.99 -19.37 9.81
N ILE A 226 -40.29 -18.30 10.56
CA ILE A 226 -39.42 -17.84 11.66
C ILE A 226 -39.29 -18.93 12.73
N SER A 227 -40.37 -19.63 13.06
CA SER A 227 -40.36 -20.65 14.11
C SER A 227 -39.43 -21.84 13.79
N ILE A 228 -39.20 -22.17 12.52
CA ILE A 228 -38.25 -23.21 12.11
C ILE A 228 -36.81 -22.84 12.49
N LEU A 229 -36.48 -21.55 12.43
CA LEU A 229 -35.16 -21.04 12.76
C LEU A 229 -34.97 -20.89 14.28
N LEU A 230 -36.05 -20.55 15.00
CA LEU A 230 -36.01 -20.22 16.43
C LEU A 230 -36.39 -21.36 17.39
N LYS A 231 -37.06 -22.43 16.93
CA LYS A 231 -37.44 -23.54 17.80
C LYS A 231 -36.20 -24.31 18.24
N ASP A 232 -35.99 -24.39 19.55
CA ASP A 232 -35.15 -25.42 20.14
C ASP A 232 -35.96 -26.72 20.15
N GLU A 233 -35.60 -27.64 19.26
CA GLU A 233 -36.08 -29.02 19.37
C GLU A 233 -35.51 -29.55 20.71
N GLU A 234 -36.36 -29.68 21.73
CA GLU A 234 -36.08 -30.48 22.93
C GLU A 234 -35.62 -31.88 22.48
N GLU A 235 -34.56 -32.37 23.13
CA GLU A 235 -33.85 -33.63 22.83
C GLU A 235 -34.75 -34.86 22.69
#